data_AF-A0A1N7SRC8-F1
#
_entry.id   AF-A0A1N7SRC8-F1
#
_cell.length_a   1.000
_cell.length_b   1.000
_cell.length_c   1.000
_cell.angle_alpha   90.00
_cell.angle_beta   90.00
_cell.angle_gamma   90.00
#
_symmetry.space_group_name_H-M   'P 1'
#
loop_
_entity.id
_entity.type
_entity.pdbx_description
1 polymer ?
#
loop_
_entity_poly.entity_id
_entity_poly.type
_entity_poly.pdbx_seq_one_letter_code
_entity_poly.pdbx_strand_id
1 'polypeptide(L)'
;MSASRPVQPVCMMYEDAQGRQSTAPAYIGEMSLRQSLDALLRGGPLTAHVYVGAALAPGADRRLLAVEAEQAVGAALAALQDPEARRSGQIADRTQAFIDAAANNPQEPLTGPDIDLTRHA
;
A
#
# COMPACT_ATOMS: atom_id res chain seq x y z
N MET A 1 -13.73 8.41 22.40
CA MET A 1 -12.98 7.93 21.22
C MET A 1 -11.96 9.01 20.84
N SER A 2 -10.76 8.55 20.47
CA SER A 2 -9.54 9.33 20.21
C SER A 2 -9.73 10.42 19.15
N ALA A 3 -9.23 11.61 19.46
CA ALA A 3 -9.10 12.82 18.64
C ALA A 3 -9.86 12.83 17.30
N SER A 4 -11.01 13.52 17.24
CA SER A 4 -11.76 13.86 16.01
C SER A 4 -10.88 14.70 15.07
N ARG A 5 -9.92 14.04 14.42
CA ARG A 5 -8.91 14.60 13.54
C ARG A 5 -8.92 13.79 12.25
N PRO A 6 -8.64 14.45 11.11
CA PRO A 6 -8.46 13.75 9.86
C PRO A 6 -7.38 12.67 9.96
N VAL A 7 -7.57 11.57 9.24
CA VAL A 7 -6.58 10.49 9.10
C VAL A 7 -6.01 10.55 7.69
N GLN A 8 -4.68 10.49 7.57
CA GLN A 8 -4.02 10.53 6.27
C GLN A 8 -3.52 9.12 5.91
N PRO A 9 -4.09 8.47 4.88
CA PRO A 9 -3.62 7.17 4.42
C PRO A 9 -2.21 7.27 3.86
N VAL A 10 -1.34 6.34 4.21
CA VAL A 10 0.02 6.25 3.68
C VAL A 10 0.21 4.89 3.03
N CYS A 11 0.56 4.87 1.76
CA CYS A 11 0.91 3.68 1.01
C CYS A 11 2.43 3.60 0.85
N MET A 12 3.00 2.41 1.07
CA MET A 12 4.41 2.13 0.89
C MET A 12 4.59 0.89 0.02
N MET A 13 5.44 0.98 -0.98
CA MET A 13 5.85 -0.15 -1.83
C MET A 13 7.37 -0.16 -1.92
N TYR A 14 7.99 -1.32 -1.71
CA TYR A 14 9.44 -1.45 -1.87
C TYR A 14 9.77 -2.12 -3.19
N GLU A 15 10.87 -1.70 -3.81
CA GLU A 15 11.45 -2.34 -4.97
C GLU A 15 12.91 -2.73 -4.71
N ASP A 16 13.31 -3.88 -5.24
CA ASP A 16 14.72 -4.27 -5.29
C ASP A 16 15.49 -3.53 -6.39
N ALA A 17 16.79 -3.78 -6.46
CA ALA A 17 17.66 -3.18 -7.47
C ALA A 17 17.30 -3.56 -8.93
N GLN A 18 16.44 -4.57 -9.13
CA GLN A 18 15.92 -4.98 -10.43
C GLN A 18 14.53 -4.39 -10.72
N GLY A 19 14.00 -3.55 -9.83
CA GLY A 19 12.68 -2.93 -9.96
C GLY A 19 11.52 -3.88 -9.64
N ARG A 20 11.78 -5.03 -9.00
CA ARG A 20 10.73 -5.97 -8.59
C ARG A 20 10.22 -5.58 -7.22
N GLN A 21 8.91 -5.67 -7.02
CA GLN A 21 8.31 -5.42 -5.72
C GLN A 21 8.87 -6.40 -4.67
N SER A 22 9.24 -5.88 -3.51
CA SER A 22 9.84 -6.63 -2.42
C SER A 22 9.06 -6.44 -1.12
N THR A 23 9.01 -7.50 -0.31
CA THR A 23 8.47 -7.49 1.05
C THR A 23 9.57 -7.74 2.09
N ALA A 24 10.84 -7.74 1.70
CA ALA A 24 11.97 -8.00 2.60
C ALA A 24 12.00 -7.11 3.86
N PRO A 25 11.60 -5.81 3.82
CA PRO A 25 11.50 -4.97 5.02
C PRO A 25 10.29 -5.23 5.92
N ALA A 26 9.39 -6.16 5.57
CA ALA A 26 8.15 -6.34 6.32
C ALA A 26 8.43 -6.91 7.71
N TYR A 27 7.72 -6.36 8.71
CA TYR A 27 7.60 -6.92 10.05
C TYR A 27 6.11 -6.94 10.40
N ILE A 28 5.45 -8.05 10.05
CA ILE A 28 3.99 -8.17 10.06
C ILE A 28 3.55 -9.54 10.60
N GLY A 29 2.37 -9.57 11.23
CA GLY A 29 1.78 -10.80 11.75
C GLY A 29 2.69 -11.52 12.75
N GLU A 30 2.88 -12.82 12.53
CA GLU A 30 3.65 -13.72 13.39
C GLU A 30 5.16 -13.74 13.07
N MET A 31 5.64 -12.87 12.17
CA MET A 31 7.06 -12.78 11.86
C MET A 31 7.82 -12.30 13.10
N SER A 32 8.92 -12.97 13.46
CA SER A 32 9.83 -12.46 14.48
C SER A 32 10.67 -11.30 13.95
N LEU A 33 11.12 -10.42 14.84
CA LEU A 33 12.03 -9.32 14.48
C LEU A 33 13.31 -9.84 13.81
N ARG A 34 13.85 -10.97 14.29
CA ARG A 34 15.02 -11.62 13.69
C ARG A 34 14.77 -12.01 12.24
N GLN A 35 13.64 -12.67 11.94
CA GLN A 35 13.30 -13.07 10.58
C GLN A 35 13.19 -11.85 9.66
N SER A 36 12.55 -10.77 10.12
CA SER A 36 12.41 -9.52 9.36
C SER A 36 13.77 -8.89 9.07
N LEU A 37 14.61 -8.74 10.09
CA LEU A 37 15.95 -8.18 9.94
C LEU A 37 16.82 -9.02 9.01
N ASP A 38 16.77 -10.35 9.15
CA ASP A 38 17.50 -11.28 8.32
C ASP A 38 17.07 -11.20 6.84
N ALA A 39 15.77 -11.06 6.56
CA ALA A 39 15.25 -10.86 5.21
C ALA A 39 15.71 -9.51 4.62
N LEU A 40 15.61 -8.44 5.40
CA LEU A 40 16.05 -7.11 5.00
C LEU A 40 17.54 -7.07 4.66
N LEU A 41 18.41 -7.65 5.50
CA LEU A 41 19.86 -7.67 5.30
C LEU A 41 20.29 -8.51 4.09
N ARG A 42 19.50 -9.53 3.71
CA ARG A 42 19.77 -10.38 2.53
C ARG A 42 19.20 -9.80 1.22
N GLY A 43 18.21 -8.93 1.28
CA GLY A 43 17.47 -8.42 0.12
C GLY A 43 18.24 -7.47 -0.81
N GLY A 44 19.47 -7.07 -0.46
CA GLY A 44 20.23 -6.08 -1.22
C GLY A 44 19.63 -4.66 -1.10
N PRO A 45 20.07 -3.70 -1.94
CA PRO A 45 19.52 -2.35 -1.93
C PRO A 45 18.02 -2.33 -2.25
N LEU A 46 17.26 -1.54 -1.51
CA LEU A 46 15.82 -1.37 -1.68
C LEU A 46 15.47 0.10 -1.87
N THR A 47 14.50 0.37 -2.75
CA THR A 47 13.87 1.68 -2.92
C THR A 47 12.48 1.65 -2.31
N ALA A 48 12.18 2.57 -1.40
CA ALA A 48 10.83 2.75 -0.87
C ALA A 48 10.08 3.82 -1.67
N HIS A 49 8.98 3.44 -2.29
CA HIS A 49 8.00 4.34 -2.88
C HIS A 49 6.95 4.67 -1.82
N VAL A 50 6.80 5.95 -1.50
CA VAL A 50 5.85 6.42 -0.50
C VAL A 50 4.86 7.34 -1.16
N TYR A 51 3.57 7.04 -1.00
CA TYR A 51 2.48 7.91 -1.41
C TYR A 51 1.62 8.26 -0.20
N VAL A 52 1.28 9.54 -0.09
CA VAL A 52 0.46 10.07 0.98
C VAL A 52 -0.87 10.51 0.38
N GLY A 53 -1.93 9.77 0.71
CA GLY A 53 -3.27 9.98 0.16
C GLY A 53 -3.96 11.21 0.74
N ALA A 54 -5.12 11.55 0.16
CA ALA A 54 -5.98 12.61 0.67
C ALA A 54 -6.44 12.30 2.10
N ALA A 55 -6.56 13.35 2.92
CA ALA A 55 -7.01 13.21 4.30
C ALA A 55 -8.48 12.77 4.35
N LEU A 56 -8.76 11.72 5.10
CA LEU A 56 -10.11 11.22 5.37
C LEU A 56 -10.69 11.99 6.56
N ALA A 57 -11.93 12.45 6.41
CA ALA A 57 -12.63 13.15 7.47
C ALA A 57 -12.85 12.20 8.67
N PRO A 58 -12.82 12.71 9.92
CA PRO A 58 -13.13 11.89 11.08
C PRO A 58 -14.59 11.41 11.03
N GLY A 59 -14.79 10.09 10.98
CA GLY A 59 -16.11 9.45 11.05
C GLY A 59 -16.57 9.18 12.48
N ALA A 60 -17.87 8.90 12.64
CA ALA A 60 -18.45 8.47 13.93
C ALA A 60 -18.05 7.02 14.30
N ASP A 61 -17.70 6.20 13.31
CA ASP A 61 -17.28 4.82 13.48
C ASP A 61 -15.82 4.62 13.03
N ARG A 62 -14.97 4.21 13.97
CA ARG A 62 -13.56 3.89 13.72
C ARG A 62 -13.40 2.77 12.68
N ARG A 63 -14.31 1.80 12.66
CA ARG A 63 -14.22 0.64 11.76
C ARG A 63 -14.51 1.03 10.32
N LEU A 64 -15.49 1.89 10.10
CA LEU A 64 -15.76 2.45 8.76
C LEU A 64 -14.57 3.28 8.26
N LEU A 65 -14.02 4.17 9.10
CA LEU A 65 -12.84 4.95 8.75
C LEU A 65 -11.62 4.07 8.40
N ALA A 66 -11.45 2.93 9.09
CA ALA A 66 -10.39 1.98 8.78
C ALA A 66 -10.59 1.30 7.42
N VAL A 67 -11.83 0.94 7.07
CA VAL A 67 -12.16 0.37 5.75
C VAL A 67 -11.91 1.40 4.64
N GLU A 68 -12.31 2.66 4.84
CA GLU A 68 -12.03 3.74 3.88
C GLU A 68 -10.52 3.97 3.69
N ALA A 69 -9.76 3.95 4.79
CA ALA A 69 -8.30 4.05 4.74
C ALA A 69 -7.66 2.87 4.01
N GLU A 70 -8.14 1.65 4.26
CA GLU A 70 -7.68 0.44 3.57
C GLU A 70 -7.94 0.51 2.06
N GLN A 71 -9.14 0.93 1.65
CA GLN A 71 -9.48 1.13 0.25
C GLN A 71 -8.59 2.18 -0.42
N ALA A 72 -8.34 3.31 0.26
CA ALA A 72 -7.45 4.36 -0.24
C ALA A 72 -6.01 3.86 -0.40
N VAL A 73 -5.49 3.07 0.55
CA VAL A 73 -4.15 2.47 0.46
C VAL A 73 -4.10 1.43 -0.67
N GLY A 74 -5.14 0.63 -0.87
CA GLY A 74 -5.23 -0.34 -1.97
C GLY A 74 -5.22 0.32 -3.35
N ALA A 75 -6.00 1.37 -3.53
CA ALA A 75 -6.00 2.18 -4.75
C ALA A 75 -4.63 2.83 -5.01
N ALA A 76 -4.01 3.38 -3.96
CA ALA A 76 -2.67 3.94 -4.05
C ALA A 76 -1.61 2.88 -4.38
N LEU A 77 -1.75 1.66 -3.86
CA LEU A 77 -0.84 0.56 -4.18
C LEU A 77 -0.97 0.16 -5.65
N ALA A 78 -2.19 0.08 -6.19
CA ALA A 78 -2.40 -0.20 -7.61
C ALA A 78 -1.80 0.90 -8.51
N ALA A 79 -1.93 2.17 -8.11
CA ALA A 79 -1.27 3.28 -8.79
C ALA A 79 0.27 3.22 -8.68
N LEU A 80 0.80 2.90 -7.50
CA LEU A 80 2.23 2.68 -7.29
C LEU A 80 2.74 1.42 -7.99
N GLN A 81 1.90 0.47 -8.38
CA GLN A 81 2.31 -0.70 -9.16
C GLN A 81 2.35 -0.41 -10.66
N ASP A 82 1.75 0.69 -11.12
CA ASP A 82 1.82 1.17 -12.50
C ASP A 82 3.14 1.94 -12.75
N PRO A 83 4.10 1.41 -13.52
CA PRO A 83 5.38 2.08 -13.77
C PRO A 83 5.23 3.35 -14.61
N GLU A 84 4.18 3.43 -15.44
CA GLU A 84 3.92 4.62 -16.24
C GLU A 84 3.42 5.75 -15.34
N ALA A 85 2.44 5.47 -14.48
CA ALA A 85 1.92 6.45 -13.52
C ALA A 85 3.03 7.00 -12.60
N ARG A 86 4.00 6.17 -12.20
CA ARG A 86 5.17 6.60 -11.43
C ARG A 86 6.09 7.53 -12.24
N ARG A 87 6.44 7.14 -13.47
CA ARG A 87 7.34 7.94 -14.32
C ARG A 87 6.73 9.28 -14.75
N SER A 88 5.41 9.33 -14.95
CA SER A 88 4.69 10.53 -15.35
C SER A 88 4.27 11.42 -14.19
N GLY A 89 4.44 10.97 -12.93
CA GLY A 89 4.02 11.72 -11.74
C GLY A 89 2.50 11.71 -11.51
N GLN A 90 1.76 10.77 -12.10
CA GLN A 90 0.29 10.72 -12.11
C GLN A 90 -0.29 9.80 -11.02
N ILE A 91 0.45 9.52 -9.94
CA ILE A 91 0.00 8.61 -8.88
C ILE A 91 -1.30 9.07 -8.23
N ALA A 92 -1.46 10.37 -8.01
CA ALA A 92 -2.69 10.92 -7.41
C ALA A 92 -3.91 10.69 -8.32
N ASP A 93 -3.81 11.07 -9.59
CA ASP A 93 -4.88 10.90 -10.57
C ASP A 93 -5.26 9.41 -10.73
N ARG A 94 -4.25 8.55 -10.80
CA ARG A 94 -4.43 7.11 -10.92
C ARG A 94 -5.08 6.50 -9.68
N THR A 95 -4.69 6.95 -8.49
CA THR A 95 -5.30 6.55 -7.22
C THR A 95 -6.78 6.94 -7.19
N GLN A 96 -7.10 8.19 -7.56
CA GLN A 96 -8.48 8.66 -7.58
C GLN A 96 -9.34 7.86 -8.57
N ALA A 97 -8.80 7.53 -9.76
CA ALA A 97 -9.50 6.70 -10.73
C ALA A 97 -9.85 5.31 -10.18
N PHE A 98 -8.97 4.69 -9.38
CA PHE A 98 -9.27 3.41 -8.73
C PHE A 98 -10.33 3.54 -7.64
N ILE A 99 -10.30 4.63 -6.85
CA ILE A 99 -11.33 4.91 -5.83
C ILE A 99 -12.70 5.11 -6.51
N ASP A 100 -12.76 5.91 -7.57
CA ASP A 100 -13.99 6.18 -8.31
C ASP A 100 -14.54 4.91 -8.97
N ALA A 101 -13.66 4.06 -9.51
CA ALA A 101 -14.06 2.77 -10.08
C ALA A 101 -14.66 1.83 -9.00
N ALA A 102 -14.05 1.75 -7.82
CA ALA A 102 -14.54 0.93 -6.71
C ALA A 102 -15.88 1.44 -6.16
N ALA A 103 -16.08 2.76 -6.09
CA ALA A 103 -17.35 3.36 -5.70
C ALA A 103 -18.49 3.03 -6.69
N ASN A 104 -18.15 2.88 -7.97
CA ASN A 104 -19.11 2.55 -9.04
C ASN A 104 -19.33 1.03 -9.23
N ASN A 105 -18.48 0.18 -8.67
CA ASN A 105 -18.61 -1.28 -8.73
C ASN A 105 -18.16 -1.96 -7.41
N PRO A 106 -19.04 -2.04 -6.40
CA PRO A 106 -18.70 -2.55 -5.07
C PRO A 106 -18.45 -4.07 -5.00
N GLN A 107 -18.54 -4.82 -6.10
CA GLN A 107 -18.57 -6.29 -6.09
C GLN A 107 -17.26 -7.00 -6.43
N GLU A 108 -16.17 -6.30 -6.77
CA GLU A 108 -14.88 -6.95 -7.04
C GLU A 108 -13.81 -6.52 -6.02
N PRO A 109 -13.37 -7.40 -5.10
CA PRO A 109 -12.22 -7.09 -4.28
C PRO A 109 -11.03 -6.83 -5.20
N LEU A 110 -10.32 -5.72 -4.95
CA LEU A 110 -9.03 -5.46 -5.57
C LEU A 110 -8.13 -6.64 -5.21
N THR A 111 -8.03 -7.60 -6.13
CA THR A 111 -7.20 -8.78 -5.93
C THR A 111 -5.79 -8.24 -5.96
N GLY A 112 -5.16 -8.12 -4.79
CA GLY A 112 -3.76 -7.72 -4.70
C GLY A 112 -2.95 -8.63 -5.63
N PRO A 113 -1.85 -8.14 -6.23
CA PRO A 113 -1.03 -9.01 -7.06
C PRO A 113 -0.66 -10.24 -6.25
N ASP A 114 -0.66 -11.38 -6.92
CA ASP A 114 -0.26 -12.67 -6.37
C ASP A 114 1.23 -12.58 -6.01
N ILE A 115 1.52 -12.01 -4.83
CA ILE A 115 2.86 -11.92 -4.30
C ILE A 115 3.16 -13.31 -3.77
N ASP A 116 3.88 -14.10 -4.58
CA ASP A 116 4.43 -15.39 -4.18
C ASP A 116 5.40 -15.18 -3.02
N LEU A 117 4.86 -15.25 -1.79
CA LEU A 117 5.57 -15.15 -0.51
C LEU A 117 6.61 -16.26 -0.32
N THR A 118 6.67 -17.23 -1.24
CA THR A 118 7.48 -18.45 -1.15
C THR A 118 8.73 -18.45 -2.02
N ARG A 119 8.97 -17.43 -2.86
CA ARG A 119 10.08 -17.44 -3.84
C ARG A 119 11.44 -16.93 -3.37
N HIS A 120 11.61 -16.65 -2.08
CA HIS A 120 12.91 -16.23 -1.53
C HIS A 120 13.32 -17.11 -0.35
N ALA A 121 13.70 -18.35 -0.68
CA ALA A 121 14.55 -19.20 0.15
C ALA A 121 15.92 -19.36 -0.55
#